data_AF-A0A087HPG3-F1
#
_entry.id   AF-A0A087HPG3-F1
#
_cell.length_a   1.000
_cell.length_b   1.000
_cell.length_c   1.000
_cell.angle_alpha   90.00
_cell.angle_beta   90.00
_cell.angle_gamma   90.00
#
_symmetry.space_group_name_H-M   'P 1'
#
loop_
_entity.id
_entity.type
_entity.pdbx_description
1 polymer ?
#
loop_
_entity_poly.entity_id
_entity_poly.type
_entity_poly.pdbx_seq_one_letter_code
_entity_poly.pdbx_strand_id
1 'polypeptide(L)'
;MKKRKILLQSSKVTSIKAKYRSILFNMGDSNNPDLRRKVLIGDINGDRLVTMKKEEMGSDKIQMEVQLIKERARFKEDNRIKMMLMLQSSSDHMIMT
;
A
#
# COMPACT_ATOMS: atom_id res chain seq x y z
N MET A 1 -34.39 -2.95 4.27
CA MET A 1 -33.28 -1.97 4.41
C MET A 1 -32.49 -2.07 5.74
N LYS A 2 -33.09 -2.46 6.88
CA LYS A 2 -32.39 -2.55 8.19
C LYS A 2 -31.21 -3.55 8.25
N LYS A 3 -31.31 -4.74 7.63
CA LYS A 3 -30.22 -5.74 7.60
C LYS A 3 -28.91 -5.23 6.97
N ARG A 4 -29.00 -4.48 5.86
CA ARG A 4 -27.81 -3.91 5.18
C ARG A 4 -27.09 -2.86 6.04
N LYS A 5 -27.83 -2.05 6.81
CA LYS A 5 -27.26 -1.02 7.69
C LYS A 5 -26.50 -1.65 8.87
N ILE A 6 -27.01 -2.75 9.43
CA ILE A 6 -26.33 -3.52 10.51
C ILE A 6 -25.05 -4.18 9.99
N LEU A 7 -25.10 -4.82 8.82
CA LEU A 7 -23.93 -5.46 8.20
C LEU A 7 -22.82 -4.44 7.86
N LEU A 8 -23.20 -3.23 7.43
CA LEU A 8 -22.26 -2.15 7.15
C LEU A 8 -21.62 -1.57 8.41
N GLN A 9 -22.32 -1.60 9.56
CA GLN A 9 -21.74 -1.19 10.83
C GLN A 9 -20.83 -2.25 11.42
N SER A 10 -21.18 -3.54 11.32
CA SER A 10 -20.31 -4.63 11.78
C SER A 10 -19.01 -4.69 10.98
N SER A 11 -19.04 -4.46 9.66
CA SER A 11 -17.85 -4.42 8.82
C SER A 11 -16.93 -3.21 9.10
N LYS A 12 -17.50 -2.06 9.46
CA LYS A 12 -16.71 -0.89 9.91
C LYS A 12 -16.00 -1.19 11.23
N VAL A 13 -16.70 -1.81 12.19
CA VAL A 13 -16.11 -2.18 13.49
C VAL A 13 -15.00 -3.21 13.33
N THR A 14 -15.13 -4.19 12.44
CA THR A 14 -14.05 -5.17 12.18
C THR A 14 -12.83 -4.50 11.56
N SER A 15 -13.03 -3.54 10.64
CA SER A 15 -11.94 -2.75 10.04
C SER A 15 -11.15 -1.95 11.09
N ILE A 16 -11.83 -1.28 12.03
CA ILE A 16 -11.18 -0.53 13.12
C ILE A 16 -10.33 -1.46 13.99
N LYS A 17 -10.87 -2.62 14.38
CA LYS A 17 -10.13 -3.60 15.19
C LYS A 17 -8.91 -4.18 14.47
N ALA A 18 -8.99 -4.38 13.15
CA ALA A 18 -7.84 -4.82 12.35
C ALA A 18 -6.75 -3.74 12.30
N LYS A 19 -7.16 -2.47 12.17
CA LYS A 19 -6.23 -1.34 12.16
C LYS A 19 -5.51 -1.17 13.49
N TYR A 20 -6.24 -1.23 14.59
CA TYR A 20 -5.68 -1.18 15.95
C TYR A 20 -4.60 -2.24 16.16
N ARG A 21 -4.88 -3.50 15.80
CA ARG A 21 -3.89 -4.58 15.88
C ARG A 21 -2.66 -4.34 15.02
N SER A 22 -2.86 -3.81 13.80
CA SER A 22 -1.74 -3.46 12.92
C SER A 22 -0.84 -2.41 13.56
N ILE A 23 -1.41 -1.36 14.16
CA ILE A 23 -0.63 -0.30 14.81
C ILE A 23 0.12 -0.87 16.02
N LEU A 24 -0.55 -1.63 16.88
CA LEU A 24 0.09 -2.28 18.03
C LEU A 24 1.27 -3.17 17.63
N PHE A 25 1.10 -3.98 16.57
CA PHE A 25 2.16 -4.86 16.09
C PHE A 25 3.38 -4.07 15.59
N ASN A 26 3.16 -3.04 14.78
CA ASN A 26 4.27 -2.23 14.24
C ASN A 26 4.94 -1.38 15.34
N MET A 27 4.15 -0.80 16.25
CA MET A 27 4.68 -0.07 17.41
C MET A 27 5.41 -0.98 18.40
N GLY A 28 5.04 -2.25 18.50
CA GLY A 28 5.68 -3.23 19.38
C GLY A 28 6.96 -3.85 18.81
N ASP A 29 7.33 -3.57 17.56
CA ASP A 29 8.46 -4.23 16.90
C ASP A 29 9.81 -3.77 17.49
N SER A 30 10.55 -4.69 18.11
CA SER A 30 11.87 -4.40 18.68
C SER A 30 12.89 -4.01 17.62
N ASN A 31 12.74 -4.46 16.37
CA ASN A 31 13.63 -4.16 15.25
C ASN A 31 13.33 -2.81 14.58
N ASN A 32 12.22 -2.16 14.93
CA ASN A 32 11.84 -0.84 14.45
C ASN A 32 11.54 0.14 15.63
N PRO A 33 12.54 0.47 16.46
CA PRO A 33 12.34 1.41 17.56
C PRO A 33 12.07 2.84 17.10
N ASP A 34 12.46 3.19 15.87
CA ASP A 34 12.34 4.55 15.38
C ASP A 34 10.88 4.95 15.11
N LEU A 35 10.01 4.02 14.71
CA LEU A 35 8.57 4.30 14.64
C LEU A 35 8.01 4.73 16.00
N ARG A 36 8.34 4.00 17.07
CA ARG A 36 7.94 4.39 18.43
C ARG A 36 8.49 5.76 18.80
N ARG A 37 9.76 6.01 18.52
CA ARG A 37 10.44 7.28 18.80
C ARG A 37 9.74 8.44 18.11
N LYS A 38 9.47 8.33 16.80
CA LYS A 38 8.77 9.33 15.99
C LYS A 38 7.36 9.63 16.51
N VAL A 39 6.63 8.61 16.94
CA VAL A 39 5.29 8.81 17.54
C VAL A 39 5.38 9.48 18.91
N LEU A 40 6.32 9.08 19.76
CA LEU A 40 6.48 9.63 21.11
C LEU A 40 6.93 11.11 21.10
N ILE A 41 7.78 11.49 20.14
CA ILE A 41 8.25 12.86 19.97
C ILE A 41 7.19 13.75 19.30
N GLY A 42 6.22 13.16 18.61
CA GLY A 42 5.16 13.87 17.89
C GLY A 42 5.47 14.13 16.42
N ASP A 43 6.59 13.62 15.88
CA ASP A 43 6.87 13.64 14.44
C ASP A 43 5.78 12.91 13.65
N ILE A 44 5.22 11.83 14.25
CA ILE A 44 4.02 11.14 13.75
C ILE A 44 2.88 11.34 14.75
N ASN A 45 1.96 12.24 14.41
CA ASN A 45 0.75 12.47 15.19
C ASN A 45 -0.19 11.25 15.18
N GLY A 46 -1.03 11.12 16.22
CA GLY A 46 -2.01 10.04 16.34
C GLY A 46 -2.95 9.93 15.14
N ASP A 47 -3.45 11.07 14.64
CA ASP A 47 -4.32 11.11 13.45
C ASP A 47 -3.60 10.59 12.20
N ARG A 48 -2.30 10.90 12.07
CA ARG A 48 -1.47 10.38 10.98
C ARG A 48 -1.25 8.88 11.14
N LEU A 49 -0.93 8.40 12.34
CA LEU A 49 -0.68 6.98 12.62
C LEU A 49 -1.88 6.09 12.26
N VAL A 50 -3.11 6.57 12.51
CA VAL A 50 -4.34 5.84 12.16
C VAL A 50 -4.57 5.77 10.64
N THR A 51 -4.01 6.69 9.86
CA THR A 51 -4.16 6.70 8.38
C THR A 51 -2.99 6.07 7.64
N MET A 52 -1.82 5.92 8.27
CA MET A 52 -0.62 5.33 7.65
C MET A 52 -0.85 3.91 7.15
N LYS A 53 -0.32 3.55 5.99
CA LYS A 53 -0.35 2.17 5.50
C LYS A 53 0.67 1.30 6.23
N LYS A 54 0.53 -0.03 6.11
CA LYS A 54 1.43 -0.98 6.79
C LYS A 54 2.86 -0.81 6.33
N GLU A 55 3.05 -0.54 5.04
CA GLU A 55 4.37 -0.36 4.45
C GLU A 55 5.04 0.91 4.97
N GLU A 56 4.27 1.99 5.22
CA GLU A 56 4.79 3.25 5.76
C GLU A 56 5.20 3.14 7.23
N MET A 57 4.69 2.16 7.97
CA MET A 57 5.05 1.90 9.37
C MET A 57 6.27 0.97 9.51
N GLY A 58 6.79 0.42 8.41
CA GLY A 58 7.99 -0.41 8.44
C GLY A 58 9.25 0.41 8.79
N SER A 59 10.36 -0.27 9.06
CA SER A 59 11.66 0.39 9.15
C SER A 59 12.06 0.99 7.80
N ASP A 60 12.96 1.97 7.81
CA ASP A 60 13.40 2.65 6.57
C ASP A 60 13.89 1.65 5.51
N LYS A 61 14.61 0.60 5.92
CA LYS A 61 15.04 -0.49 5.03
C LYS A 61 13.85 -1.18 4.35
N ILE A 62 12.84 -1.58 5.12
CA ILE A 62 11.64 -2.24 4.58
C ILE A 62 10.86 -1.29 3.65
N GLN A 63 10.77 -0.01 4.02
CA GLN A 63 10.13 1.00 3.18
C GLN A 63 10.83 1.11 1.82
N MET A 64 12.16 1.19 1.80
CA MET A 64 12.96 1.22 0.58
C MET A 64 12.79 -0.06 -0.26
N GLU A 65 12.86 -1.24 0.35
CA GLU A 65 12.68 -2.51 -0.35
C GLU A 65 11.30 -2.60 -1.02
N VAL A 66 10.25 -2.21 -0.31
CA VAL A 66 8.88 -2.18 -0.85
C VAL A 66 8.76 -1.19 -2.01
N GLN A 67 9.42 -0.03 -1.94
CA GLN A 67 9.45 0.95 -3.03
C GLN A 67 10.13 0.38 -4.28
N LEU A 68 11.30 -0.24 -4.11
CA LEU A 68 12.06 -0.86 -5.21
C LEU A 68 11.26 -1.99 -5.89
N ILE A 69 10.56 -2.82 -5.12
CA ILE A 69 9.70 -3.88 -5.67
C ILE A 69 8.59 -3.28 -6.52
N LYS A 70 7.93 -2.22 -6.03
CA LYS A 70 6.85 -1.52 -6.75
C LYS A 70 7.36 -0.88 -8.03
N GLU A 71 8.52 -0.23 -8.00
CA GLU A 71 9.14 0.38 -9.17
C GLU A 71 9.52 -0.66 -10.22
N ARG A 72 10.15 -1.76 -9.80
CA ARG A 72 10.48 -2.86 -10.70
C ARG A 72 9.23 -3.46 -11.34
N ALA A 73 8.14 -3.61 -10.59
CA ALA A 73 6.88 -4.09 -11.12
C ALA A 73 6.28 -3.12 -12.14
N ARG A 74 6.27 -1.81 -11.85
CA ARG A 74 5.81 -0.77 -12.79
C ARG A 74 6.63 -0.77 -14.08
N PHE A 75 7.95 -0.73 -13.99
CA PHE A 75 8.83 -0.73 -15.15
C PHE A 75 8.62 -1.96 -16.05
N LYS A 76 8.43 -3.14 -15.44
CA LYS A 76 8.10 -4.36 -16.19
C LYS A 76 6.78 -4.24 -16.95
N GLU A 77 5.74 -3.70 -16.33
CA GLU A 77 4.44 -3.53 -16.99
C GLU A 77 4.50 -2.46 -18.08
N ASP A 78 5.16 -1.32 -17.83
CA ASP A 78 5.32 -0.26 -18.82
C ASP A 78 6.05 -0.77 -20.08
N ASN A 79 7.10 -1.57 -19.88
CA ASN A 79 7.79 -2.23 -20.98
C ASN A 79 6.90 -3.24 -21.72
N ARG A 80 6.08 -4.00 -20.98
CA ARG A 80 5.12 -4.94 -21.57
C ARG A 80 4.08 -4.23 -22.45
N ILE A 81 3.53 -3.12 -21.96
CA ILE A 81 2.57 -2.28 -22.69
C ILE A 81 3.22 -1.67 -23.93
N LYS A 82 4.44 -1.15 -23.80
CA LYS A 82 5.19 -0.58 -24.93
C LYS A 82 5.45 -1.62 -26.03
N MET A 83 5.84 -2.85 -25.66
CA MET A 83 6.00 -3.94 -26.62
C MET A 83 4.68 -4.30 -27.30
N MET A 84 3.58 -4.38 -26.54
CA MET A 84 2.26 -4.69 -27.09
C MET A 84 1.80 -3.63 -28.10
N LEU A 85 2.02 -2.34 -27.80
CA LEU A 85 1.67 -1.25 -28.69
C LEU A 85 2.47 -1.28 -30.00
N MET A 86 3.78 -1.55 -29.94
CA MET A 86 4.62 -1.67 -31.14
C MET A 86 4.18 -2.82 -32.06
N LEU A 87 3.75 -3.95 -31.48
CA LEU A 87 3.24 -5.10 -32.25
C LEU A 87 1.89 -4.78 -32.93
N GLN A 88 1.03 -3.98 -32.29
CA GLN A 88 -0.23 -3.53 -32.88
C GLN A 88 0.01 -2.60 -34.07
N SER A 89 0.90 -1.60 -33.95
CA SER A 89 1.22 -0.68 -35.04
C SER A 89 1.83 -1.37 -36.27
N SER A 90 2.57 -2.45 -36.07
CA SER A 90 3.14 -3.26 -37.17
C SER A 90 2.09 -4.13 -37.86
N SER A 91 1.09 -4.59 -37.11
CA SER A 91 -0.04 -5.35 -37.64
C SER A 91 -1.01 -4.46 -38.44
N ASP A 92 -1.29 -3.25 -37.95
CA ASP A 92 -2.20 -2.30 -38.60
C ASP A 92 -1.68 -1.85 -39.98
N HIS A 93 -0.36 -1.69 -40.14
CA HIS A 93 0.26 -1.40 -41.43
C HIS A 93 0.07 -2.53 -42.45
N MET A 94 0.13 -3.79 -42.01
CA MET A 94 0.07 -4.98 -42.90
C MET A 94 -1.35 -5.34 -43.33
N ILE A 95 -2.38 -4.87 -42.63
CA ILE A 95 -3.80 -5.15 -42.94
C ILE A 95 -4.38 -4.12 -43.93
N MET A 96 -3.71 -2.98 -44.12
CA MET A 96 -4.16 -1.88 -44.99
C MET A 96 -3.59 -1.90 -46.42
N THR A 97 -2.79 -2.91 -46.78
CA THR A 97 -2.22 -3.14 -48.11
C THR A 97 -2.84 -4.36 -48.78
#